data_AF-A0A820NZY7-F1
#
_entry.id   AF-A0A820NZY7-F1
#
_cell.length_a   1.000
_cell.length_b   1.000
_cell.length_c   1.000
_cell.angle_alpha   90.00
_cell.angle_beta   90.00
_cell.angle_gamma   90.00
#
_symmetry.space_group_name_H-M   'P 1'
#
loop_
_entity.id
_entity.type
_entity.pdbx_description
1 polymer ?
#
loop_
_entity_poly.entity_id
_entity_poly.type
_entity_poly.pdbx_seq_one_letter_code
_entity_poly.pdbx_strand_id
1 'polypeptide(L)'
;IIKSSDAFLYPIINGLFPICVSSLFSILAYRNVRHIVRRQIPINRRRLDQQLTAMIFVRVIFYVILQLPFTIYRIYSLNMNIPKGNTIAYAIDRWIQAVVLVLAYLSHAVSVYS
;
A
#
# COMPACT_ATOMS: atom_id res chain seq x y z
N ILE A 1 -24.02 20.82 -2.59
CA ILE A 1 -24.63 19.56 -2.08
C ILE A 1 -24.10 18.31 -2.80
N ILE A 2 -23.31 18.42 -3.87
CA ILE A 2 -22.65 17.27 -4.51
C ILE A 2 -21.15 17.30 -4.16
N LYS A 3 -20.76 16.83 -2.97
CA LYS A 3 -19.34 16.68 -2.58
C LYS A 3 -19.08 15.61 -1.51
N SER A 4 -20.01 14.67 -1.30
CA SER A 4 -19.83 13.61 -0.29
C SER A 4 -19.47 12.26 -0.88
N SER A 5 -20.04 11.86 -2.03
CA SER A 5 -19.85 10.51 -2.55
C SER A 5 -18.42 10.26 -3.05
N ASP A 6 -17.84 11.21 -3.78
CA ASP A 6 -16.51 11.06 -4.39
C ASP A 6 -15.39 11.06 -3.34
N ALA A 7 -15.58 11.79 -2.24
CA ALA A 7 -14.61 11.91 -1.16
C ALA A 7 -14.45 10.60 -0.38
N PHE A 8 -15.55 9.84 -0.20
CA PHE A 8 -15.53 8.52 0.43
C PHE A 8 -15.03 7.42 -0.51
N LEU A 9 -15.33 7.50 -1.82
CA LEU A 9 -14.91 6.51 -2.79
C LEU A 9 -13.41 6.56 -3.09
N TYR A 10 -12.82 7.76 -3.04
CA TYR A 10 -11.41 8.02 -3.35
C TYR A 10 -10.42 7.18 -2.52
N PRO A 11 -10.48 7.11 -1.17
CA PRO A 11 -9.57 6.27 -0.38
C PRO A 11 -9.83 4.76 -0.57
N ILE A 12 -11.06 4.38 -0.92
CA ILE A 12 -11.42 2.98 -1.14
C ILE A 12 -10.80 2.49 -2.46
N ILE A 13 -10.94 3.27 -3.53
CA ILE A 13 -10.37 2.94 -4.84
C ILE A 13 -8.85 3.08 -4.84
N ASN A 14 -8.30 4.10 -4.19
CA ASN A 14 -6.86 4.38 -4.27
C ASN A 14 -6.03 3.68 -3.18
N GLY A 15 -6.66 3.16 -2.13
CA GLY A 15 -6.00 2.44 -1.04
C GLY A 15 -6.39 0.97 -0.98
N LEU A 16 -7.67 0.68 -0.72
CA LEU A 16 -8.15 -0.70 -0.52
C LEU A 16 -8.05 -1.57 -1.77
N PHE A 17 -8.43 -1.05 -2.93
CA PHE A 17 -8.36 -1.79 -4.19
C PHE A 17 -6.93 -2.22 -4.56
N PRO A 18 -5.92 -1.34 -4.60
CA PRO A 18 -4.55 -1.76 -4.92
C PRO A 18 -3.97 -2.71 -3.87
N ILE A 19 -4.36 -2.61 -2.59
CA ILE A 19 -3.95 -3.58 -1.55
C ILE A 19 -4.55 -4.96 -1.85
N CYS A 20 -5.84 -5.04 -2.16
CA CYS A 20 -6.51 -6.30 -2.48
C CYS A 20 -5.92 -6.94 -3.74
N VAL A 21 -5.73 -6.15 -4.80
CA VAL A 21 -5.12 -6.63 -6.06
C VAL A 21 -3.68 -7.08 -5.82
N SER A 22 -2.87 -6.30 -5.10
CA SER A 22 -1.48 -6.66 -4.81
C SER A 22 -1.38 -7.92 -3.95
N SER A 23 -2.26 -8.09 -2.97
CA SER A 23 -2.34 -9.31 -2.15
C SER A 23 -2.70 -10.54 -2.99
N LEU A 24 -3.71 -10.42 -3.87
CA LEU A 24 -4.09 -11.48 -4.81
C LEU A 24 -2.94 -11.86 -5.75
N PHE A 25 -2.29 -10.86 -6.36
CA PHE A 25 -1.14 -11.09 -7.24
C PHE A 25 0.04 -11.71 -6.49
N SER A 26 0.26 -11.31 -5.24
CA SER A 26 1.30 -11.85 -4.36
C SER A 26 1.06 -13.33 -4.04
N ILE A 27 -0.18 -13.71 -3.73
CA ILE A 27 -0.58 -15.11 -3.52
C ILE A 27 -0.45 -15.92 -4.82
N LEU A 28 -0.88 -15.36 -5.96
CA LEU A 28 -0.76 -16.00 -7.27
C LEU A 28 0.71 -16.20 -7.67
N ALA A 29 1.56 -15.21 -7.44
CA ALA A 29 3.00 -15.31 -7.65
C ALA A 29 3.61 -16.42 -6.79
N TYR A 30 3.26 -16.50 -5.50
CA TYR A 30 3.71 -17.57 -4.61
C TYR A 30 3.26 -18.96 -5.11
N ARG A 31 2.00 -19.10 -5.54
CA ARG A 31 1.50 -20.35 -6.13
C ARG A 31 2.22 -20.72 -7.43
N ASN A 32 2.50 -19.74 -8.29
CA ASN A 32 3.23 -19.95 -9.55
C ASN A 32 4.67 -20.40 -9.30
N VAL A 33 5.39 -19.77 -8.37
CA VAL A 33 6.75 -20.17 -7.99
C VAL A 33 6.75 -21.60 -7.43
N ARG A 34 5.81 -21.94 -6.54
CA ARG A 34 5.68 -23.28 -5.97
C ARG A 34 5.37 -24.35 -7.03
N HIS A 35 4.61 -23.98 -8.06
CA HIS A 35 4.28 -24.88 -9.18
C HIS A 35 5.46 -25.06 -10.15
N ILE A 36 6.20 -23.98 -10.46
CA ILE A 36 7.42 -24.00 -11.29
C ILE A 36 8.51 -24.86 -10.65
N VAL A 37 8.65 -24.81 -9.32
CA VAL A 37 9.57 -25.65 -8.53
C VAL A 37 9.38 -27.15 -8.76
N ARG A 38 8.16 -27.60 -9.15
CA ARG A 38 7.87 -29.01 -9.46
C ARG A 38 8.22 -29.42 -10.89
N ARG A 39 8.43 -28.50 -11.84
CA ARG A 39 8.88 -28.82 -13.20
C ARG A 39 10.42 -28.70 -13.26
N GLN A 40 11.07 -29.72 -13.81
CA GLN A 40 12.53 -29.84 -13.94
C GLN A 40 13.10 -28.80 -14.93
N ILE A 41 13.20 -27.54 -14.51
CA ILE A 41 13.86 -26.46 -15.25
C ILE A 41 15.32 -26.35 -14.76
N PRO A 42 16.29 -26.06 -15.65
CA PRO A 42 17.71 -25.95 -15.30
C PRO A 42 17.96 -25.04 -14.08
N ILE A 43 18.81 -25.52 -13.17
CA ILE A 43 19.02 -24.99 -11.80
C ILE A 43 19.40 -23.50 -11.78
N ASN A 44 20.17 -23.01 -12.76
CA ASN A 44 20.60 -21.61 -12.81
C ASN A 44 19.46 -20.62 -13.10
N ARG A 45 18.54 -20.94 -14.02
CA ARG A 45 17.40 -20.04 -14.33
C ARG A 45 16.37 -20.00 -13.21
N ARG A 46 16.22 -21.13 -12.50
CA ARG A 46 15.30 -21.26 -11.37
C ARG A 46 15.64 -20.32 -10.20
N ARG A 47 16.92 -20.13 -9.88
CA ARG A 47 17.32 -19.24 -8.77
C ARG A 47 17.05 -17.77 -9.08
N LEU A 48 17.27 -17.36 -10.33
CA LEU A 48 17.00 -15.99 -10.77
C LEU A 48 15.49 -15.67 -10.72
N ASP A 49 14.65 -16.56 -11.25
CA ASP A 49 13.19 -16.38 -11.22
C ASP A 49 12.62 -16.41 -9.79
N GLN A 50 13.18 -17.26 -8.92
CA GLN A 50 12.82 -17.28 -7.49
C GLN A 50 13.24 -16.01 -6.77
N GLN A 51 14.41 -15.45 -7.06
CA GLN A 51 14.87 -14.19 -6.48
C GLN A 51 14.01 -13.02 -6.95
N LEU A 52 13.67 -12.97 -8.24
CA LEU A 52 12.85 -11.90 -8.81
C LEU A 52 11.42 -11.93 -8.23
N THR A 53 10.82 -13.11 -8.11
CA THR A 53 9.50 -13.26 -7.49
C THR A 53 9.52 -12.99 -5.99
N ALA A 54 10.56 -13.41 -5.26
CA ALA A 54 10.74 -13.05 -3.85
C ALA A 54 10.94 -11.54 -3.66
N MET A 55 11.70 -10.88 -4.55
CA MET A 55 11.90 -9.43 -4.54
C MET A 55 10.58 -8.69 -4.74
N ILE A 56 9.76 -9.10 -5.72
CA ILE A 56 8.44 -8.51 -5.95
C ILE A 56 7.52 -8.74 -4.74
N PHE A 57 7.52 -9.94 -4.17
CA PHE A 57 6.70 -10.27 -2.99
C PHE A 57 7.03 -9.38 -1.80
N VAL A 58 8.32 -9.23 -1.49
CA VAL A 58 8.80 -8.35 -0.41
C VAL A 58 8.42 -6.89 -0.69
N ARG A 59 8.60 -6.42 -1.93
CA ARG A 59 8.21 -5.06 -2.34
C ARG A 59 6.71 -4.81 -2.15
N VAL A 60 5.86 -5.78 -2.50
CA VAL A 60 4.41 -5.70 -2.31
C VAL A 60 4.05 -5.65 -0.81
N ILE A 61 4.71 -6.46 0.03
CA ILE A 61 4.48 -6.41 1.49
C ILE A 61 4.84 -5.03 2.05
N PHE A 62 6.01 -4.50 1.70
CA PHE A 62 6.42 -3.16 2.13
C PHE A 62 5.47 -2.08 1.64
N TYR A 63 4.99 -2.18 0.40
CA TYR A 63 3.99 -1.26 -0.14
C TYR A 63 2.69 -1.31 0.67
N VAL A 64 2.18 -2.50 0.99
CA VAL A 64 0.95 -2.65 1.80
C VAL A 64 1.12 -2.08 3.20
N ILE A 65 2.23 -2.38 3.88
CA ILE A 65 2.49 -1.90 5.25
C ILE A 65 2.63 -0.37 5.28
N LEU A 66 3.31 0.23 4.29
CA LEU A 66 3.52 1.67 4.22
C LEU A 66 2.27 2.44 3.76
N GLN A 67 1.43 1.85 2.90
CA GLN A 67 0.23 2.49 2.35
C GLN A 67 -1.00 2.38 3.26
N LEU A 68 -1.06 1.35 4.11
CA LEU A 68 -2.13 1.16 5.10
C LEU A 68 -2.35 2.38 6.02
N PRO A 69 -1.33 2.90 6.73
CA PRO A 69 -1.52 4.03 7.65
C PRO A 69 -2.03 5.29 6.92
N PHE A 70 -1.62 5.49 5.67
CA PHE A 70 -2.13 6.57 4.81
C PHE A 70 -3.62 6.42 4.49
N THR A 71 -4.04 5.20 4.16
CA THR A 71 -5.44 4.91 3.84
C THR A 71 -6.32 5.07 5.08
N ILE A 72 -5.87 4.58 6.24
CA ILE A 72 -6.59 4.71 7.52
C ILE A 72 -6.72 6.18 7.93
N TYR A 73 -5.63 6.95 7.86
CA TYR A 73 -5.66 8.38 8.19
C TYR A 73 -6.61 9.17 7.28
N ARG A 74 -6.61 8.88 5.97
CA ARG A 74 -7.56 9.47 5.01
C ARG A 74 -9.01 9.21 5.38
N ILE A 75 -9.34 7.97 5.75
CA ILE A 75 -10.70 7.60 6.17
C ILE A 75 -11.07 8.31 7.48
N TYR A 76 -10.15 8.36 8.45
CA TYR A 76 -10.36 9.05 9.71
C TYR A 76 -10.63 10.56 9.51
N SER A 77 -9.81 11.23 8.70
CA SER A 77 -9.95 12.66 8.38
C SER A 77 -11.27 13.01 7.68
N LEU A 78 -11.81 12.09 6.88
CA LEU A 78 -13.12 12.28 6.22
C LEU A 78 -14.31 12.12 7.16
N ASN A 79 -14.19 11.30 8.21
CA ASN A 79 -15.28 11.03 9.16
C ASN A 79 -15.25 11.97 10.37
N MET A 80 -14.07 12.44 10.79
CA MET A 80 -13.94 13.37 11.91
C MET A 80 -13.93 14.83 11.45
N ASN A 81 -15.03 15.52 11.70
CA ASN A 81 -15.08 16.98 11.55
C ASN A 81 -14.62 17.64 12.85
N ILE A 82 -13.30 17.78 13.03
CA ILE A 82 -12.73 18.42 14.22
C ILE A 82 -13.10 19.92 14.17
N PRO A 83 -13.89 20.44 15.13
CA PRO A 83 -14.23 21.86 15.16
C PRO A 83 -12.97 22.70 15.38
N LYS A 84 -12.76 23.70 14.53
CA LYS A 84 -11.58 24.59 14.54
C LYS A 84 -11.34 25.34 15.86
N GLY A 85 -12.27 25.26 16.81
CA GLY A 85 -12.14 25.83 18.15
C GLY A 85 -11.19 25.07 19.09
N ASN A 86 -10.87 23.80 18.81
CA ASN A 86 -9.93 23.03 19.62
C ASN A 86 -8.54 23.00 18.95
N THR A 87 -7.70 23.97 19.32
CA THR A 87 -6.36 24.18 18.73
C THR A 87 -5.40 23.01 18.95
N ILE A 88 -5.52 22.29 20.08
CA ILE A 88 -4.65 21.16 20.43
C ILE A 88 -4.97 19.95 19.54
N ALA A 89 -6.25 19.61 19.41
CA ALA A 89 -6.68 18.49 18.56
C ALA A 89 -6.31 18.72 17.08
N TYR A 90 -6.41 19.96 16.60
CA TYR A 90 -6.01 20.33 15.24
C TYR A 90 -4.50 20.21 15.01
N ALA A 91 -3.67 20.57 16.01
CA ALA A 91 -2.22 20.46 15.91
C ALA A 91 -1.76 18.99 15.83
N ILE A 92 -2.39 18.10 16.61
CA ILE A 92 -2.12 16.66 16.60
C ILE A 92 -2.49 16.05 15.24
N ASP A 93 -3.67 16.38 14.70
CA ASP A 93 -4.10 15.91 13.38
C ASP A 93 -3.11 16.31 12.27
N ARG A 94 -2.63 17.56 12.29
CA ARG A 94 -1.61 18.05 11.35
C ARG A 94 -0.27 17.31 11.46
N TRP A 95 0.14 16.98 12.68
CA TRP A 95 1.36 16.19 12.89
C TRP A 95 1.23 14.78 12.35
N ILE A 96 0.10 14.11 12.64
CA ILE A 96 -0.18 12.77 12.11
C ILE A 96 -0.22 12.82 10.58
N GLN A 97 -0.85 13.85 9.99
CA GLN A 97 -0.86 14.05 8.54
C GLN A 97 0.56 14.11 7.97
N ALA A 98 1.45 14.90 8.57
CA ALA A 98 2.82 15.06 8.09
C ALA A 98 3.61 13.74 8.14
N VAL A 99 3.52 13.00 9.24
CA VAL A 99 4.19 11.70 9.41
C VAL A 99 3.69 10.71 8.35
N VAL A 100 2.37 10.61 8.19
CA VAL A 100 1.73 9.69 7.26
C VAL A 100 2.02 10.06 5.80
N LEU A 101 2.15 11.35 5.49
CA LEU A 101 2.54 11.83 4.17
C LEU A 101 3.99 11.47 3.84
N VAL A 102 4.92 11.64 4.78
CA VAL A 102 6.34 11.28 4.61
C VAL A 102 6.49 9.77 4.36
N LEU A 103 5.76 8.94 5.12
CA LEU A 103 5.72 7.48 4.92
C LEU A 103 5.21 7.10 3.52
N ALA A 104 4.17 7.78 3.02
CA ALA A 104 3.64 7.55 1.68
C ALA A 104 4.61 8.00 0.58
N TYR A 105 5.32 9.12 0.75
CA TYR A 105 6.34 9.54 -0.22
C TYR A 105 7.53 8.58 -0.27
N LEU A 106 7.93 8.03 0.88
CA LEU A 106 8.99 7.02 0.94
C LEU A 106 8.61 5.72 0.21
N SER A 107 7.35 5.29 0.30
CA SER A 107 6.89 4.11 -0.44
C SER A 107 6.94 4.31 -1.96
N HIS A 108 6.61 5.52 -2.42
CA HIS A 108 6.70 5.89 -3.84
C HIS A 108 8.14 6.16 -4.31
N ALA A 109 9.04 6.62 -3.44
CA ALA A 109 10.44 6.86 -3.79
C ALA A 109 11.14 5.58 -4.27
N VAL A 110 10.86 4.43 -3.64
CA VAL A 110 11.39 3.13 -4.07
C VAL A 110 10.88 2.74 -5.47
N SER A 111 9.75 3.29 -5.91
CA SER A 111 9.19 3.05 -7.25
C SER A 111 9.84 3.86 -8.36
N VAL A 112 10.50 4.98 -8.08
CA VAL A 112 11.10 5.85 -9.11
C VAL A 112 12.44 5.30 -9.60
N TYR A 113 13.08 4.42 -8.83
CA TYR A 113 14.42 3.88 -9.11
C TYR A 113 14.43 2.41 -9.57
N SER A 114 13.28 1.83 -9.88
CA SER A 114 13.11 0.47 -10.43
C SER A 114 12.39 0.53 -11.75
#